data_AF-A0A397VI55-F1
#
_entry.id   AF-A0A397VI55-F1
#
_cell.length_a   1.000
_cell.length_b   1.000
_cell.length_c   1.000
_cell.angle_alpha   90.00
_cell.angle_beta   90.00
_cell.angle_gamma   90.00
#
_symmetry.space_group_name_H-M   'P 1'
#
loop_
_entity.id
_entity.type
_entity.pdbx_description
1 polymer ?
#
loop_
_entity_poly.entity_id
_entity_poly.type
_entity_poly.pdbx_seq_one_letter_code
_entity_poly.pdbx_strand_id
1 'polypeptide(L)'
;MQDLSLCYYYGIGVEMNYLKSFEYCKKSAELGNAYGMSNVGNCYQFGEGVEQDYNKAFEYYKKSANMGSETAMYNVAGCYRNGIGTKRDIQNANYWFTKYKSFLKTNKSPDHINRELKRILDDERFKLSWIDYKDANWFDRINDTWLSVALKVIHNSNEHDQEFIQELKNHCEIGYENPSFLDCIGVSINDDGDYIIVMGIAPRGSLRQNLVEVSQLEWNDKLTILN
;
A
#
# COMPACT_ATOMS: atom_id res chain seq x y z
N MET A 1 -9.45 3.14 -21.95
CA MET A 1 -8.49 4.27 -22.12
C MET A 1 -7.37 4.18 -21.10
N GLN A 2 -7.69 3.90 -19.83
CA GLN A 2 -6.72 3.59 -18.77
C GLN A 2 -5.77 2.43 -19.12
N ASP A 3 -6.28 1.40 -19.79
CA ASP A 3 -5.46 0.24 -20.17
C ASP A 3 -4.37 0.59 -21.18
N LEU A 4 -4.62 1.57 -22.05
CA LEU A 4 -3.68 1.98 -23.09
C LEU A 4 -2.56 2.86 -22.54
N SER A 5 -2.84 3.70 -21.53
CA SER A 5 -1.77 4.44 -20.85
C SER A 5 -0.83 3.48 -20.11
N LEU A 6 -1.35 2.39 -19.53
CA LEU A 6 -0.55 1.35 -18.88
C LEU A 6 0.29 0.56 -19.89
N CYS A 7 -0.27 0.23 -21.07
CA CYS A 7 0.51 -0.39 -22.15
C CYS A 7 1.74 0.44 -22.52
N TYR A 8 1.58 1.74 -22.73
CA TYR A 8 2.72 2.62 -23.04
C TYR A 8 3.65 2.84 -21.85
N TYR A 9 3.13 2.85 -20.63
CA TYR A 9 3.95 3.03 -19.42
C TYR A 9 4.87 1.83 -19.17
N TYR A 10 4.36 0.61 -19.32
CA TYR A 10 5.10 -0.63 -19.05
C TYR A 10 5.65 -1.33 -20.30
N GLY A 11 5.35 -0.82 -21.50
CA GLY A 11 5.73 -1.46 -22.76
C GLY A 11 4.97 -2.77 -23.05
N ILE A 12 3.72 -2.89 -22.59
CA ILE A 12 2.91 -4.11 -22.80
C ILE A 12 2.35 -4.08 -24.22
N GLY A 13 2.95 -4.88 -25.10
CA GLY A 13 2.53 -5.00 -26.51
C GLY A 13 2.87 -3.80 -27.39
N VAL A 14 3.56 -2.78 -26.84
CA VAL A 14 4.05 -1.58 -27.53
C VAL A 14 5.40 -1.17 -26.94
N GLU A 15 6.17 -0.34 -27.64
CA GLU A 15 7.38 0.25 -27.05
C GLU A 15 7.01 1.20 -25.91
N MET A 16 7.78 1.15 -24.82
CA MET A 16 7.62 2.03 -23.67
C MET A 16 7.72 3.50 -24.09
N ASN A 17 6.73 4.29 -23.70
CA ASN A 17 6.64 5.70 -24.09
C ASN A 17 5.84 6.51 -23.06
N TYR A 18 6.55 7.17 -22.15
CA TYR A 18 5.92 7.97 -21.09
C TYR A 18 5.12 9.16 -21.64
N LEU A 19 5.54 9.78 -22.75
CA LEU A 19 4.79 10.89 -23.37
C LEU A 19 3.41 10.42 -23.84
N LYS A 20 3.35 9.29 -24.57
CA LYS A 20 2.07 8.71 -25.00
C LYS A 20 1.24 8.26 -23.81
N SER A 21 1.87 7.66 -22.79
CA SER A 21 1.17 7.29 -21.55
C SER A 21 0.50 8.51 -20.92
N PHE A 22 1.24 9.60 -20.76
CA PHE A 22 0.73 10.87 -20.24
C PHE A 22 -0.42 11.42 -21.09
N GLU A 23 -0.32 11.42 -22.41
CA GLU A 23 -1.40 11.87 -23.30
C GLU A 23 -2.70 11.07 -23.11
N TYR A 24 -2.60 9.74 -22.94
CA TYR A 24 -3.78 8.90 -22.66
C TYR A 24 -4.35 9.13 -21.27
N CYS A 25 -3.50 9.28 -20.24
CA CYS A 25 -3.92 9.66 -18.90
C CYS A 25 -4.68 11.00 -18.92
N LYS A 26 -4.15 11.99 -19.67
CA LYS A 26 -4.76 13.32 -19.80
C LYS A 26 -6.12 13.26 -20.51
N LYS A 27 -6.24 12.51 -21.61
CA LYS A 27 -7.54 12.27 -22.27
C LYS A 27 -8.54 11.62 -21.32
N SER A 28 -8.10 10.63 -20.53
CA SER A 28 -8.95 9.99 -19.52
C SER A 28 -9.40 10.97 -18.44
N ALA A 29 -8.50 11.84 -17.97
CA ALA A 29 -8.80 12.89 -16.99
C ALA A 29 -9.81 13.92 -17.55
N GLU A 30 -9.66 14.33 -18.81
CA GLU A 30 -10.57 15.27 -19.50
C GLU A 30 -11.98 14.70 -19.67
N LEU A 31 -12.11 13.37 -19.74
CA LEU A 31 -13.40 12.67 -19.76
C LEU A 31 -14.00 12.47 -18.36
N GLY A 32 -13.43 13.07 -17.31
CA GLY A 32 -13.94 12.99 -15.95
C GLY A 32 -13.61 11.68 -15.22
N ASN A 33 -12.62 10.91 -15.67
CA ASN A 33 -12.20 9.71 -14.95
C ASN A 33 -11.24 10.09 -13.80
N ALA A 34 -11.63 9.79 -12.56
CA ALA A 34 -10.84 10.10 -11.36
C ALA A 34 -9.46 9.44 -11.38
N TYR A 35 -9.37 8.15 -11.69
CA TYR A 35 -8.08 7.45 -11.81
C TYR A 35 -7.19 8.05 -12.91
N GLY A 36 -7.77 8.55 -14.01
CA GLY A 36 -7.06 9.28 -15.05
C GLY A 36 -6.45 10.57 -14.50
N MET A 37 -7.21 11.33 -13.71
CA MET A 37 -6.71 12.51 -13.01
C MET A 37 -5.58 12.16 -12.02
N SER A 38 -5.71 11.06 -11.26
CA SER A 38 -4.64 10.58 -10.35
C SER A 38 -3.35 10.27 -11.12
N ASN A 39 -3.46 9.58 -12.26
CA ASN A 39 -2.30 9.23 -13.06
C ASN A 39 -1.64 10.46 -13.70
N VAL A 40 -2.42 11.45 -14.13
CA VAL A 40 -1.85 12.75 -14.56
C VAL A 40 -1.10 13.42 -13.41
N GLY A 41 -1.63 13.33 -12.18
CA GLY A 41 -0.93 13.78 -10.97
C GLY A 41 0.43 13.09 -10.79
N ASN A 42 0.49 11.76 -10.96
CA ASN A 42 1.73 10.99 -10.90
C ASN A 42 2.73 11.43 -11.97
N CYS A 43 2.29 11.62 -13.22
CA CYS A 43 3.17 12.09 -14.28
C CYS A 43 3.83 13.43 -13.94
N TYR A 44 3.06 14.39 -13.39
CA TYR A 44 3.64 15.66 -12.92
C TYR A 44 4.53 15.50 -11.68
N GLN A 45 4.23 14.56 -10.78
CA GLN A 45 5.05 14.31 -9.59
C GLN A 45 6.42 13.72 -9.95
N PHE A 46 6.48 12.82 -10.93
CA PHE A 46 7.70 12.09 -11.30
C PHE A 46 8.39 12.60 -12.57
N GLY A 47 7.75 13.51 -13.31
CA GLY A 47 8.29 14.03 -14.57
C GLY A 47 8.18 13.03 -15.73
N GLU A 48 7.17 12.14 -15.70
CA GLU A 48 7.01 11.06 -16.66
C GLU A 48 6.16 11.51 -17.85
N GLY A 49 6.82 11.75 -18.98
CA GLY A 49 6.14 12.22 -20.20
C GLY A 49 5.73 13.69 -20.16
N VAL A 50 6.03 14.39 -19.07
CA VAL A 50 5.80 15.83 -18.86
C VAL A 50 6.86 16.38 -17.91
N GLU A 51 7.16 17.67 -17.98
CA GLU A 51 8.03 18.31 -17.00
C GLU A 51 7.45 18.20 -15.58
N GLN A 52 8.32 17.87 -14.61
CA GLN A 52 7.93 17.71 -13.22
C GLN A 52 7.37 19.02 -12.64
N ASP A 53 6.21 18.95 -12.00
CA ASP A 53 5.51 20.10 -11.44
C ASP A 53 4.64 19.65 -10.25
N TYR A 54 5.17 19.78 -9.04
CA TYR A 54 4.46 19.35 -7.83
C TYR A 54 3.16 20.12 -7.60
N ASN A 55 3.07 21.39 -8.02
CA ASN A 55 1.84 22.18 -7.86
C ASN A 55 0.73 21.60 -8.74
N LYS A 56 1.02 21.29 -10.00
CA LYS A 56 0.07 20.61 -10.89
C LYS A 56 -0.27 19.22 -10.39
N ALA A 57 0.71 18.45 -9.91
CA ALA A 57 0.47 17.13 -9.33
C ALA A 57 -0.58 17.22 -8.21
N PHE A 58 -0.38 18.14 -7.27
CA PHE A 58 -1.31 18.39 -6.17
C PHE A 58 -2.70 18.80 -6.64
N GLU A 59 -2.82 19.68 -7.64
CA GLU A 59 -4.12 20.06 -8.20
C GLU A 59 -4.89 18.87 -8.78
N TYR A 60 -4.21 18.01 -9.54
CA TYR A 60 -4.80 16.81 -10.13
C TYR A 60 -5.20 15.77 -9.08
N TYR A 61 -4.34 15.53 -8.09
CA TYR A 61 -4.70 14.68 -6.94
C TYR A 61 -5.90 15.23 -6.20
N LYS A 62 -5.97 16.54 -5.93
CA LYS A 62 -7.08 17.16 -5.22
C LYS A 62 -8.40 17.05 -6.00
N LYS A 63 -8.37 17.25 -7.32
CA LYS A 63 -9.53 17.04 -8.20
C LYS A 63 -9.99 15.58 -8.14
N SER A 64 -9.06 14.63 -8.29
CA SER A 64 -9.36 13.20 -8.24
C SER A 64 -9.90 12.74 -6.88
N ALA A 65 -9.31 13.21 -5.78
CA ALA A 65 -9.73 12.90 -4.42
C ALA A 65 -11.14 13.43 -4.10
N ASN A 66 -11.50 14.59 -4.64
CA ASN A 66 -12.86 15.14 -4.55
C ASN A 66 -13.88 14.28 -5.32
N MET A 67 -13.45 13.53 -6.33
CA MET A 67 -14.28 12.60 -7.10
C MET A 67 -14.33 11.19 -6.50
N GLY A 68 -13.69 10.97 -5.35
CA GLY A 68 -13.76 9.69 -4.63
C GLY A 68 -12.60 8.73 -4.91
N SER A 69 -11.53 9.14 -5.60
CA SER A 69 -10.35 8.27 -5.78
C SER A 69 -9.58 8.13 -4.47
N GLU A 70 -9.50 6.90 -3.96
CA GLU A 70 -8.81 6.55 -2.71
C GLU A 70 -7.30 6.84 -2.79
N THR A 71 -6.65 6.38 -3.87
CA THR A 71 -5.23 6.66 -4.17
C THR A 71 -4.95 8.17 -4.14
N ALA A 72 -5.85 8.98 -4.70
CA ALA A 72 -5.70 10.43 -4.69
C ALA A 72 -5.90 11.04 -3.30
N MET A 73 -6.84 10.54 -2.49
CA MET A 73 -7.02 11.01 -1.12
C MET A 73 -5.75 10.81 -0.29
N TYR A 74 -5.08 9.66 -0.44
CA TYR A 74 -3.80 9.38 0.20
C TYR A 74 -2.71 10.36 -0.27
N ASN A 75 -2.59 10.58 -1.58
CA ASN A 75 -1.60 11.51 -2.14
C ASN A 75 -1.84 12.96 -1.70
N VAL A 76 -3.10 13.43 -1.67
CA VAL A 76 -3.45 14.76 -1.16
C VAL A 76 -3.06 14.91 0.32
N ALA A 77 -3.32 13.89 1.13
CA ALA A 77 -2.92 13.89 2.53
C ALA A 77 -1.40 13.96 2.70
N GLY A 78 -0.64 13.21 1.89
CA GLY A 78 0.83 13.28 1.82
C GLY A 78 1.34 14.66 1.40
N CYS A 79 0.74 15.27 0.38
CA CYS A 79 1.07 16.62 -0.09
C CYS A 79 0.91 17.66 1.02
N TYR A 80 -0.21 17.66 1.73
CA TYR A 80 -0.42 18.57 2.86
C TYR A 80 0.51 18.29 4.04
N ARG A 81 0.79 17.01 4.34
CA ARG A 81 1.70 16.64 5.45
C ARG A 81 3.12 17.16 5.21
N ASN A 82 3.61 17.03 3.98
CA ASN A 82 4.99 17.31 3.61
C ASN A 82 5.20 18.68 2.94
N GLY A 83 4.12 19.38 2.57
CA GLY A 83 4.20 20.64 1.84
C GLY A 83 4.64 20.48 0.38
N ILE A 84 4.24 19.37 -0.27
CA ILE A 84 4.58 19.08 -1.67
C ILE A 84 3.47 19.63 -2.57
N GLY A 85 3.79 20.59 -3.42
CA GLY A 85 2.82 21.22 -4.33
C GLY A 85 1.78 22.12 -3.63
N THR A 86 1.94 22.32 -2.32
CA THR A 86 1.07 23.12 -1.46
C THR A 86 1.83 23.54 -0.20
N LYS A 87 1.27 24.43 0.61
CA LYS A 87 1.80 24.71 1.94
C LYS A 87 1.53 23.52 2.88
N ARG A 88 2.47 23.24 3.77
CA ARG A 88 2.29 22.24 4.82
C ARG A 88 1.09 22.60 5.69
N ASP A 89 0.17 21.65 5.87
CA ASP A 89 -1.05 21.80 6.64
C ASP A 89 -1.47 20.46 7.26
N ILE A 90 -1.20 20.30 8.56
CA ILE A 90 -1.48 19.05 9.27
C ILE A 90 -3.00 18.83 9.46
N GLN A 91 -3.79 19.89 9.57
CA GLN A 91 -5.25 19.75 9.74
C GLN A 91 -5.89 19.19 8.47
N ASN A 92 -5.53 19.74 7.32
CA ASN A 92 -5.99 19.21 6.03
C ASN A 92 -5.43 17.81 5.76
N ALA A 93 -4.18 17.53 6.10
CA ALA A 93 -3.62 16.18 5.99
C ALA A 93 -4.45 15.14 6.78
N ASN A 94 -4.75 15.44 8.04
CA ASN A 94 -5.57 14.57 8.89
C ASN A 94 -6.99 14.39 8.35
N TYR A 95 -7.63 15.47 7.87
CA TYR A 95 -8.94 15.38 7.23
C TYR A 95 -8.95 14.40 6.04
N TRP A 96 -7.98 14.52 5.14
CA TRP A 96 -7.89 13.65 3.95
C TRP A 96 -7.50 12.22 4.32
N PHE A 97 -6.65 12.00 5.32
CA PHE A 97 -6.37 10.66 5.83
C PHE A 97 -7.60 10.00 6.46
N THR A 98 -8.37 10.72 7.28
CA THR A 98 -9.61 10.19 7.85
C THR A 98 -10.63 9.86 6.75
N LYS A 99 -10.74 10.71 5.73
CA LYS A 99 -11.61 10.47 4.58
C LYS A 99 -11.15 9.22 3.81
N TYR A 100 -9.87 9.12 3.47
CA TYR A 100 -9.26 7.93 2.84
C TYR A 100 -9.60 6.67 3.64
N LYS A 101 -9.35 6.66 4.96
CA LYS A 101 -9.67 5.53 5.84
C LYS A 101 -11.16 5.17 5.89
N SER A 102 -12.05 6.15 5.80
CA SER A 102 -13.49 5.89 5.75
C SER A 102 -13.94 5.24 4.44
N PHE A 103 -13.21 5.52 3.34
CA PHE A 103 -13.44 4.88 2.03
C PHE A 103 -12.82 3.49 1.94
N LEU A 104 -11.68 3.30 2.60
CA LEU A 104 -11.08 1.99 2.84
C LEU A 104 -11.97 1.03 3.64
N LYS A 105 -13.25 1.40 3.94
CA LYS A 105 -14.30 0.63 4.63
C LYS A 105 -13.72 -0.70 5.03
N THR A 106 -13.10 -0.70 6.22
CA THR A 106 -12.49 -1.86 6.82
C THR A 106 -13.30 -3.05 6.39
N ASN A 107 -12.71 -3.99 5.65
CA ASN A 107 -13.26 -5.32 5.65
C ASN A 107 -13.48 -5.61 7.12
N LYS A 108 -14.73 -5.57 7.60
CA LYS A 108 -14.98 -5.84 9.00
C LYS A 108 -14.36 -7.19 9.20
N SER A 109 -13.42 -7.28 10.14
CA SER A 109 -12.83 -8.55 10.55
C SER A 109 -13.98 -9.56 10.61
N PRO A 110 -13.96 -10.66 9.84
CA PRO A 110 -15.15 -11.49 9.70
C PRO A 110 -15.67 -11.88 11.09
N ASP A 111 -16.99 -11.89 11.28
CA ASP A 111 -17.56 -12.12 12.61
C ASP A 111 -17.18 -13.50 13.20
N HIS A 112 -16.66 -14.40 12.36
CA HIS A 112 -16.22 -15.74 12.69
C HIS A 112 -14.72 -15.88 13.01
N ILE A 113 -13.93 -14.80 13.04
CA ILE A 113 -12.50 -14.90 13.40
C ILE A 113 -12.29 -14.98 14.91
N ASN A 114 -11.09 -15.43 15.30
CA ASN A 114 -10.68 -15.50 16.69
C ASN A 114 -10.86 -14.14 17.41
N ARG A 115 -11.45 -14.17 18.62
CA ARG A 115 -11.74 -12.96 19.42
C ARG A 115 -10.48 -12.14 19.74
N GLU A 116 -9.36 -12.81 20.00
CA GLU A 116 -8.09 -12.16 20.31
C GLU A 116 -7.46 -11.55 19.06
N LEU A 117 -7.55 -12.25 17.91
CA LEU A 117 -7.17 -11.67 16.62
C LEU A 117 -7.98 -10.41 16.31
N LYS A 118 -9.30 -10.45 16.51
CA LYS A 118 -10.16 -9.28 16.35
C LYS A 118 -9.72 -8.11 17.23
N ARG A 119 -9.36 -8.37 18.49
CA ARG A 119 -8.82 -7.33 19.39
C ARG A 119 -7.53 -6.70 18.88
N ILE A 120 -6.62 -7.49 18.30
CA ILE A 120 -5.36 -6.99 17.74
C ILE A 120 -5.62 -6.15 16.49
N LEU A 121 -6.56 -6.56 15.63
CA LEU A 121 -6.95 -5.81 14.43
C LEU A 121 -7.66 -4.49 14.78
N ASP A 122 -8.47 -4.48 15.83
CA ASP A 122 -9.18 -3.30 16.32
C ASP A 122 -8.26 -2.36 17.14
N ASP A 123 -7.04 -2.78 17.50
CA ASP A 123 -6.09 -1.94 18.25
C ASP A 123 -5.44 -0.90 17.32
N GLU A 124 -5.83 0.36 17.50
CA GLU A 124 -5.33 1.50 16.73
C GLU A 124 -3.80 1.67 16.83
N ARG A 125 -3.14 1.09 17.83
CA ARG A 125 -1.68 1.10 17.98
C ARG A 125 -0.99 0.47 16.77
N PHE A 126 -1.52 -0.64 16.27
CA PHE A 126 -0.88 -1.45 15.24
C PHE A 126 -1.31 -1.07 13.81
N LYS A 127 -2.44 -0.35 13.66
CA LYS A 127 -2.95 0.15 12.37
C LYS A 127 -3.12 -0.94 11.30
N LEU A 128 -3.46 -2.16 11.71
CA LEU A 128 -3.65 -3.30 10.83
C LEU A 128 -4.96 -3.21 10.05
N SER A 129 -4.97 -3.82 8.86
CA SER A 129 -6.18 -4.00 8.04
C SER A 129 -6.56 -5.47 7.91
N TRP A 130 -7.86 -5.77 7.83
CA TRP A 130 -8.28 -7.05 7.26
C TRP A 130 -8.30 -6.95 5.74
N ILE A 131 -7.70 -7.93 5.07
CA ILE A 131 -7.55 -7.95 3.62
C ILE A 131 -8.30 -9.17 3.10
N ASP A 132 -9.26 -8.97 2.19
CA ASP A 132 -9.95 -10.08 1.55
C ASP A 132 -8.97 -10.80 0.62
N TYR A 133 -8.86 -12.12 0.77
CA TYR A 133 -7.96 -12.96 -0.02
C TYR A 133 -8.22 -12.88 -1.52
N LYS A 134 -9.46 -12.58 -1.93
CA LYS A 134 -9.84 -12.41 -3.35
C LYS A 134 -9.47 -11.03 -3.89
N ASP A 135 -9.40 -10.03 -3.02
CA ASP A 135 -8.93 -8.68 -3.36
C ASP A 135 -7.40 -8.59 -3.29
N ALA A 136 -6.75 -9.55 -2.64
CA ALA A 136 -5.31 -9.68 -2.59
C ALA A 136 -4.77 -10.28 -3.89
N ASN A 137 -4.51 -9.45 -4.90
CA ASN A 137 -3.62 -9.86 -5.99
C ASN A 137 -2.19 -9.96 -5.43
N TRP A 138 -1.80 -11.17 -5.02
CA TRP A 138 -0.52 -11.50 -4.37
C TRP A 138 0.74 -11.19 -5.19
N PHE A 139 0.60 -10.69 -6.42
CA PHE A 139 1.70 -10.24 -7.26
C PHE A 139 1.52 -8.86 -7.91
N ASP A 140 0.36 -8.19 -7.82
CA ASP A 140 0.26 -6.80 -8.31
C ASP A 140 -1.05 -6.14 -7.87
N ARG A 141 -0.94 -4.97 -7.23
CA ARG A 141 -2.01 -4.12 -6.66
C ARG A 141 -2.65 -4.58 -5.35
N ILE A 142 -2.04 -4.14 -4.25
CA ILE A 142 -2.80 -3.60 -3.12
C ILE A 142 -2.60 -2.07 -3.16
N ASN A 143 -3.68 -1.31 -3.40
CA ASN A 143 -3.75 0.16 -3.30
C ASN A 143 -2.81 1.01 -4.19
N ASP A 144 -2.61 0.68 -5.48
CA ASP A 144 -1.82 1.50 -6.44
C ASP A 144 -0.37 1.84 -5.98
N THR A 145 0.13 1.18 -4.94
CA THR A 145 1.54 1.17 -4.54
C THR A 145 2.12 -0.20 -4.83
N TRP A 146 3.28 -0.23 -5.48
CA TRP A 146 4.10 -1.43 -5.68
C TRP A 146 4.65 -1.94 -4.33
N LEU A 147 3.79 -2.51 -3.49
CA LEU A 147 4.20 -3.24 -2.30
C LEU A 147 4.32 -4.70 -2.72
N SER A 148 5.55 -5.17 -2.95
CA SER A 148 5.79 -6.61 -2.94
C SER A 148 5.42 -7.10 -1.55
N VAL A 149 4.46 -8.01 -1.45
CA VAL A 149 3.92 -8.49 -0.17
C VAL A 149 4.60 -9.79 0.19
N ALA A 150 5.08 -9.92 1.42
CA ALA A 150 5.52 -11.22 1.94
C ALA A 150 4.37 -11.89 2.69
N LEU A 151 4.07 -13.13 2.32
CA LEU A 151 3.01 -13.93 2.92
C LEU A 151 3.64 -14.94 3.87
N LYS A 152 3.37 -14.77 5.17
CA LYS A 152 3.57 -15.84 6.12
C LYS A 152 2.23 -16.55 6.30
N VAL A 153 2.09 -17.68 5.62
CA VAL A 153 0.98 -18.62 5.81
C VAL A 153 1.36 -19.52 6.97
N ILE A 154 0.49 -19.61 7.98
CA ILE A 154 0.63 -20.61 9.05
C ILE A 154 -0.42 -21.67 8.76
N HIS A 155 0.02 -22.79 8.20
CA HIS A 155 -0.85 -23.91 7.83
C HIS A 155 -1.51 -24.52 9.07
N ASN A 156 -2.79 -24.90 8.96
CA ASN A 156 -3.65 -25.42 10.03
C ASN A 156 -3.93 -24.40 11.15
N SER A 157 -3.93 -23.10 10.83
CA SER A 157 -4.18 -22.10 11.88
C SER A 157 -5.59 -22.23 12.45
N ASN A 158 -6.56 -22.73 11.67
CA ASN A 158 -7.93 -23.04 12.10
C ASN A 158 -8.02 -24.03 13.28
N GLU A 159 -6.98 -24.82 13.55
CA GLU A 159 -6.87 -25.73 14.71
C GLU A 159 -5.98 -25.16 15.84
N HIS A 160 -5.14 -24.16 15.54
CA HIS A 160 -4.07 -23.66 16.41
C HIS A 160 -3.84 -22.12 16.34
N ASP A 161 -4.92 -21.33 16.41
CA ASP A 161 -4.91 -19.85 16.35
C ASP A 161 -3.87 -19.14 17.25
N GLN A 162 -3.48 -19.76 18.37
CA GLN A 162 -2.58 -19.17 19.37
C GLN A 162 -1.16 -18.93 18.84
N GLU A 163 -0.64 -19.83 18.01
CA GLU A 163 0.69 -19.66 17.40
C GLU A 163 0.68 -18.49 16.42
N PHE A 164 -0.38 -18.40 15.60
CA PHE A 164 -0.59 -17.27 14.70
C PHE A 164 -0.72 -15.94 15.44
N ILE A 165 -1.53 -15.90 16.50
CA ILE A 165 -1.71 -14.69 17.31
C ILE A 165 -0.40 -14.25 17.96
N GLN A 166 0.38 -15.20 18.50
CA GLN A 166 1.66 -14.87 19.12
C GLN A 166 2.65 -14.34 18.09
N GLU A 167 2.69 -14.93 16.91
CA GLU A 167 3.54 -14.47 15.82
C GLU A 167 3.13 -13.08 15.32
N LEU A 168 1.82 -12.83 15.16
CA LEU A 168 1.28 -11.52 14.80
C LEU A 168 1.66 -10.45 15.84
N LYS A 169 1.55 -10.76 17.14
CA LYS A 169 1.99 -9.85 18.21
C LYS A 169 3.48 -9.53 18.09
N ASN A 170 4.32 -10.55 17.87
CA ASN A 170 5.75 -10.34 17.71
C ASN A 170 6.05 -9.40 16.53
N HIS A 171 5.38 -9.60 15.39
CA HIS A 171 5.51 -8.71 14.23
C HIS A 171 5.02 -7.29 14.51
N CYS A 172 3.92 -7.14 15.24
CA CYS A 172 3.37 -5.85 15.63
C CYS A 172 4.32 -5.07 16.56
N GLU A 173 4.90 -5.73 17.55
CA GLU A 173 5.85 -5.11 18.49
C GLU A 173 7.19 -4.75 17.79
N ILE A 174 7.71 -5.64 16.94
CA ILE A 174 8.95 -5.38 16.17
C ILE A 174 8.76 -4.24 15.17
N GLY A 175 7.66 -4.25 14.40
CA GLY A 175 7.35 -3.18 13.44
C GLY A 175 7.10 -1.83 14.14
N TYR A 176 6.56 -1.85 15.36
CA TYR A 176 6.39 -0.66 16.18
C TYR A 176 7.74 -0.06 16.62
N GLU A 177 8.70 -0.89 17.01
CA GLU A 177 10.04 -0.45 17.41
C GLU A 177 10.92 -0.05 16.21
N ASN A 178 10.77 -0.71 15.06
CA ASN A 178 11.57 -0.47 13.85
C ASN A 178 10.73 -0.50 12.55
N PRO A 179 10.00 0.61 12.24
CA PRO A 179 8.99 0.64 11.19
C PRO A 179 9.52 0.54 9.75
N SER A 180 10.84 0.58 9.54
CA SER A 180 11.47 0.53 8.21
C SER A 180 11.68 -0.86 7.61
N PHE A 181 11.62 -1.92 8.42
CA PHE A 181 12.12 -3.24 8.00
C PHE A 181 11.03 -4.32 7.81
N LEU A 182 9.95 -4.26 8.61
CA LEU A 182 8.87 -5.24 8.62
C LEU A 182 7.55 -4.52 8.92
N ASP A 183 7.02 -3.82 7.91
CA ASP A 183 5.72 -3.15 8.06
C ASP A 183 4.61 -4.21 7.94
N CYS A 184 3.98 -4.55 9.07
CA CYS A 184 2.82 -5.42 9.09
C CYS A 184 1.59 -4.60 8.70
N ILE A 185 1.00 -4.93 7.55
CA ILE A 185 -0.07 -4.14 6.95
C ILE A 185 -1.43 -4.72 7.34
N GLY A 186 -1.50 -6.02 7.60
CA GLY A 186 -2.78 -6.65 7.90
C GLY A 186 -2.76 -8.16 8.01
N VAL A 187 -3.97 -8.71 8.07
CA VAL A 187 -4.24 -10.14 8.11
C VAL A 187 -5.27 -10.49 7.03
N SER A 188 -5.09 -11.66 6.41
CA SER A 188 -6.02 -12.27 5.46
C SER A 188 -6.31 -13.71 5.88
N ILE A 189 -7.30 -14.35 5.26
CA ILE A 189 -7.60 -15.79 5.40
C ILE A 189 -7.68 -16.42 4.01
N ASN A 190 -6.99 -17.52 3.75
CA ASN A 190 -7.11 -18.21 2.44
C ASN A 190 -8.43 -19.00 2.33
N ASP A 191 -8.66 -19.58 1.15
CA ASP A 191 -9.84 -20.42 0.89
C ASP A 191 -9.89 -21.69 1.78
N ASP A 192 -8.75 -22.11 2.35
CA ASP A 192 -8.64 -23.26 3.27
C ASP A 192 -8.91 -22.89 4.74
N GLY A 193 -9.08 -21.60 5.05
CA GLY A 193 -9.30 -21.09 6.40
C GLY A 193 -8.03 -20.79 7.21
N ASP A 194 -6.85 -20.85 6.58
CA ASP A 194 -5.59 -20.47 7.20
C ASP A 194 -5.39 -18.96 7.20
N TYR A 195 -4.98 -18.41 8.34
CA TYR A 195 -4.62 -17.01 8.48
C TYR A 195 -3.26 -16.71 7.82
N ILE A 196 -3.19 -15.52 7.25
CA ILE A 196 -2.01 -15.00 6.54
C ILE A 196 -1.64 -13.66 7.17
N ILE A 197 -0.37 -13.52 7.59
CA ILE A 197 0.19 -12.21 7.93
C ILE A 197 0.64 -11.52 6.65
N VAL A 198 0.15 -10.31 6.41
CA VAL A 198 0.43 -9.49 5.23
C VAL A 198 1.48 -8.45 5.60
N MET A 199 2.67 -8.54 4.99
CA MET A 199 3.82 -7.65 5.28
C MET A 199 4.29 -6.91 4.03
N GLY A 200 4.66 -5.64 4.18
CA GLY A 200 5.32 -4.87 3.13
C GLY A 200 6.81 -5.22 3.03
N ILE A 201 7.32 -5.48 1.82
CA ILE A 201 8.75 -5.73 1.60
C ILE A 201 9.52 -4.40 1.55
N ALA A 202 10.69 -4.37 2.20
CA ALA A 202 11.60 -3.22 2.23
C ALA A 202 12.18 -2.87 0.83
N PRO A 203 12.63 -1.62 0.59
CA PRO A 203 12.96 -1.08 -0.73
C PRO A 203 14.14 -1.74 -1.49
N ARG A 204 14.83 -2.72 -0.92
CA ARG A 204 16.08 -3.33 -1.48
C ARG A 204 15.87 -4.69 -2.15
N GLY A 205 14.68 -4.94 -2.69
CA GLY A 205 14.41 -6.13 -3.51
C GLY A 205 13.86 -7.33 -2.73
N SER A 206 13.69 -8.45 -3.44
CA SER A 206 12.92 -9.62 -2.99
C SER A 206 13.32 -10.08 -1.59
N LEU A 207 12.35 -10.20 -0.68
CA LEU A 207 12.54 -10.78 0.65
C LEU A 207 13.19 -12.17 0.57
N ARG A 208 12.94 -12.94 -0.50
CA ARG A 208 13.54 -14.26 -0.73
C ARG A 208 15.06 -14.21 -0.93
N GLN A 209 15.59 -13.14 -1.53
CA GLN A 209 17.03 -12.96 -1.73
C GLN A 209 17.70 -12.48 -0.42
N ASN A 210 17.05 -11.57 0.30
CA ASN A 210 17.56 -11.05 1.56
C ASN A 210 17.49 -12.08 2.72
N LEU A 211 16.47 -12.95 2.74
CA LEU A 211 16.32 -13.97 3.79
C LEU A 211 17.39 -15.07 3.73
N VAL A 212 17.93 -15.42 2.56
CA VAL A 212 18.96 -16.47 2.46
C VAL A 212 20.24 -16.02 3.16
N GLU A 213 20.67 -14.78 2.97
CA GLU A 213 21.85 -14.21 3.64
C GLU A 213 21.58 -13.93 5.12
N VAL A 214 20.41 -13.37 5.47
CA VAL A 214 20.04 -13.05 6.87
C VAL A 214 19.76 -14.30 7.71
N SER A 215 19.31 -15.40 7.10
CA SER A 215 19.07 -16.68 7.79
C SER A 215 20.34 -17.34 8.33
N GLN A 216 21.50 -17.03 7.73
CA GLN A 216 22.80 -17.61 8.08
C GLN A 216 23.52 -16.83 9.19
N LEU A 217 23.00 -15.68 9.60
CA LEU A 217 23.59 -14.84 10.64
C LEU A 217 23.14 -15.25 12.04
N GLU A 218 24.00 -15.03 13.03
CA GLU A 218 23.66 -15.12 14.44
C GLU A 218 22.78 -13.93 14.87
N TRP A 219 21.93 -14.12 15.87
CA TRP A 219 20.86 -13.16 16.21
C TRP A 219 21.37 -11.75 16.53
N ASN A 220 22.54 -11.63 17.17
CA ASN A 220 23.15 -10.34 17.50
C ASN A 220 23.69 -9.60 16.27
N ASP A 221 24.15 -10.32 15.24
CA ASP A 221 24.69 -9.73 14.02
C ASP A 221 23.58 -9.22 13.10
N LYS A 222 22.40 -9.86 13.16
CA LYS A 222 21.19 -9.37 12.49
C LYS A 222 20.86 -7.95 12.98
N LEU A 223 20.91 -7.71 14.29
CA LEU A 223 20.63 -6.40 14.88
C LEU A 223 21.55 -5.28 14.38
N THR A 224 22.81 -5.57 14.04
CA THR A 224 23.77 -4.57 13.54
C THR A 224 23.61 -4.20 12.06
N ILE A 225 22.95 -5.04 11.26
CA ILE A 225 22.63 -4.74 9.85
C ILE A 225 21.29 -3.97 9.75
N LEU A 226 20.55 -3.89 10.87
CA LEU A 226 19.20 -3.34 11.02
C LEU A 226 19.15 -1.91 11.59
N ASN A 227 20.29 -1.21 11.62
CA ASN A 227 20.42 0.24 11.91
C ASN A 227 20.87 1.02 10.66
#